data_AF-A0A2D9C8G9-F1
#
_entry.id   AF-A0A2D9C8G9-F1
#
_cell.length_a   1.000
_cell.length_b   1.000
_cell.length_c   1.000
_cell.angle_alpha   90.00
_cell.angle_beta   90.00
_cell.angle_gamma   90.00
#
_symmetry.space_group_name_H-M   'P 1'
#
loop_
_entity.id
_entity.type
_entity.pdbx_description
1 polymer ?
#
loop_
_entity_poly.entity_id
_entity_poly.type
_entity_poly.pdbx_seq_one_letter_code
_entity_poly.pdbx_strand_id
1 'polypeptide(L)' 'MPMGKGTYGSKVGRPKKRAMYKKGKKVTKELTQRQKDTLKKHSVHHTSKHMAEMRKLMKAGKTFTQSHKMAMKKVGK' A
#
# COMPACT_ATOMS: atom_id res chain seq x y z
N MET A 1 1.65 -13.07 27.23
CA MET A 1 0.47 -12.34 26.73
C MET A 1 0.12 -12.88 25.34
N PRO A 2 -0.93 -13.72 25.19
CA PRO A 2 -1.23 -14.37 23.92
C PRO A 2 -1.87 -13.38 22.93
N MET A 3 -1.20 -13.16 21.79
CA MET A 3 -1.72 -12.38 20.68
C MET A 3 -2.89 -13.15 20.05
N GLY A 4 -4.12 -12.73 20.35
CA GLY A 4 -5.35 -13.32 19.84
C GLY A 4 -5.33 -13.43 18.32
N LYS A 5 -5.47 -14.67 17.82
CA LYS A 5 -5.68 -14.98 16.41
C LYS A 5 -7.09 -14.56 16.02
N GLY A 6 -7.27 -13.28 15.69
CA GLY A 6 -8.50 -12.78 15.09
C GLY A 6 -8.69 -13.38 13.70
N THR A 7 -9.42 -14.48 13.61
CA THR A 7 -9.96 -15.00 12.36
C THR A 7 -11.04 -14.03 11.88
N TYR A 8 -10.68 -13.02 11.09
CA TYR A 8 -11.65 -12.17 10.42
C TYR A 8 -12.43 -13.02 9.41
N GLY A 9 -13.66 -13.34 9.81
CA GLY A 9 -14.57 -14.27 9.16
C GLY A 9 -14.83 -13.96 7.68
N SER A 10 -14.88 -15.06 6.94
CA SER A 10 -15.48 -15.21 5.63
C SER A 10 -16.96 -14.78 5.62
N LYS A 11 -17.47 -14.47 4.42
CA LYS A 11 -18.88 -14.16 4.03
C LYS A 11 -19.23 -12.67 3.85
N VAL A 12 -18.62 -12.05 2.84
CA VAL A 12 -19.37 -11.15 1.95
C VAL A 12 -19.04 -11.61 0.53
N GLY A 13 -20.05 -12.03 -0.23
CA GLY A 13 -19.87 -12.54 -1.59
C GLY A 13 -19.13 -11.52 -2.46
N ARG A 14 -17.84 -11.77 -2.71
CA ARG A 14 -17.05 -10.97 -3.64
C ARG A 14 -17.53 -11.31 -5.05
N PRO A 15 -18.20 -10.40 -5.79
CA PRO A 15 -18.58 -10.69 -7.16
C PRO A 15 -17.32 -11.03 -7.95
N LYS A 16 -17.29 -12.20 -8.59
CA LYS A 16 -16.25 -12.60 -9.54
C LYS A 16 -16.36 -11.75 -10.82
N LYS A 17 -16.07 -10.44 -10.76
CA LYS A 17 -15.72 -9.67 -11.97
C LYS A 17 -14.29 -10.02 -12.38
N ARG A 18 -14.13 -11.20 -12.97
CA ARG A 18 -13.01 -11.52 -13.87
C ARG A 18 -13.25 -10.79 -15.19
N ALA A 19 -12.74 -9.56 -15.29
CA ALA A 19 -12.40 -8.80 -16.50
C ALA A 19 -12.12 -7.38 -16.01
N MET A 20 -10.94 -6.78 -16.15
CA MET A 20 -10.19 -6.62 -17.38
C MET A 20 -8.70 -6.45 -17.03
N TYR A 21 -7.91 -7.51 -17.09
CA TYR A 21 -6.46 -7.33 -17.23
C TYR A 21 -6.23 -6.88 -18.68
N LYS A 22 -6.16 -5.57 -18.93
CA LYS A 22 -5.66 -5.05 -20.21
C LYS A 22 -4.20 -5.45 -20.32
N LYS A 23 -3.96 -6.57 -21.01
CA LYS A 23 -2.66 -7.05 -21.45
C LYS A 23 -1.99 -5.93 -22.26
N GLY A 24 -0.83 -5.45 -21.80
CA GLY A 24 0.11 -4.74 -22.69
C GLY A 24 0.20 -3.22 -22.62
N LYS A 25 -0.28 -2.52 -21.58
CA LYS A 25 0.15 -1.12 -21.38
C LYS A 25 1.43 -1.11 -20.56
N LYS A 26 2.53 -0.55 -21.09
CA LYS A 26 3.71 -0.17 -20.28
C LYS A 26 3.24 0.89 -19.27
N VAL A 27 2.72 0.43 -18.13
CA VAL A 27 2.32 1.30 -17.03
C VAL A 27 3.62 1.84 -16.44
N THR A 28 3.97 3.07 -16.79
CA THR A 28 4.89 3.87 -15.98
C THR A 28 4.43 3.72 -14.54
N LYS A 29 5.36 3.34 -13.64
CA LYS A 29 5.11 3.01 -12.23
C LYS A 29 4.74 4.26 -11.42
N GLU A 30 3.79 5.03 -11.92
CA GLU A 30 3.23 6.18 -11.26
C GLU A 30 2.22 5.71 -10.22
N LEU A 31 2.13 6.47 -9.13
CA LEU A 31 1.15 6.20 -8.10
C LEU A 31 -0.23 6.58 -8.62
N THR A 32 -1.18 5.66 -8.49
CA THR A 32 -2.60 5.95 -8.72
C THR A 32 -3.08 7.07 -7.80
N GLN A 33 -4.14 7.78 -8.18
CA GLN A 33 -4.68 8.86 -7.36
C GLN A 33 -5.01 8.41 -5.94
N ARG A 34 -5.64 7.23 -5.79
CA ARG A 34 -5.95 6.64 -4.48
C ARG A 34 -4.72 6.43 -3.60
N GLN A 35 -3.60 6.02 -4.20
CA GLN A 35 -2.33 5.86 -3.48
C GLN A 35 -1.77 7.23 -3.04
N LYS A 36 -1.87 8.25 -3.90
CA LYS A 36 -1.47 9.62 -3.55
C LYS A 36 -2.32 10.18 -2.40
N ASP A 37 -3.63 9.99 -2.45
CA ASP A 37 -4.55 10.45 -1.39
C ASP A 37 -4.27 9.75 -0.06
N THR A 38 -3.99 8.45 -0.11
CA THR A 38 -3.60 7.66 1.07
C THR A 38 -2.30 8.20 1.67
N LEU A 39 -1.29 8.47 0.84
CA LEU A 39 -0.01 9.03 1.29
C LEU A 39 -0.16 10.44 1.85
N LYS A 40 -1.05 11.27 1.28
CA LYS A 40 -1.34 12.63 1.78
C LYS A 40 -1.99 12.60 3.17
N LYS A 41 -2.94 11.69 3.39
CA LYS A 41 -3.54 11.49 4.71
C LYS A 41 -2.54 10.93 5.72
N HIS A 42 -1.63 10.06 5.27
CA HIS A 42 -0.64 9.44 6.13
C HIS A 42 0.52 10.37 6.50
N SER A 43 0.89 11.31 5.63
CA SER A 43 2.06 12.18 5.84
C SER A 43 1.96 13.08 7.06
N VAL A 44 0.76 13.30 7.63
CA VAL A 44 0.59 14.12 8.84
C VAL A 44 1.24 13.50 10.08
N HIS A 45 1.51 12.19 10.07
CA HIS A 45 2.09 11.47 11.20
C HIS A 45 3.57 11.10 11.00
N HIS A 46 4.17 11.49 9.88
CA HIS A 46 5.46 10.99 9.43
C HIS A 46 6.35 12.06 8.82
N THR A 47 7.66 11.83 8.88
CA THR A 47 8.65 12.73 8.31
C THR A 47 8.66 12.67 6.78
N SER A 48 9.13 13.74 6.13
CA SER A 48 9.33 13.77 4.67
C SER A 48 10.22 12.63 4.17
N LYS A 49 11.21 12.21 4.97
CA LYS A 49 12.11 11.08 4.68
C LYS A 49 11.36 9.75 4.67
N HIS A 50 10.51 9.52 5.67
CA HIS A 50 9.59 8.37 5.69
C HIS A 50 8.69 8.34 4.46
N MET A 51 8.07 9.49 4.13
CA MET A 51 7.16 9.60 2.99
C MET A 51 7.85 9.39 1.64
N ALA A 52 9.10 9.84 1.50
CA ALA A 52 9.89 9.62 0.29
C ALA A 52 10.18 8.13 0.06
N GLU A 53 10.57 7.41 1.11
CA GLU A 53 10.84 5.97 1.02
C GLU A 53 9.55 5.19 0.71
N MET A 54 8.43 5.55 1.35
CA MET A 54 7.13 4.96 1.03
C MET A 54 6.74 5.15 -0.43
N ARG A 55 6.88 6.37 -0.98
CA ARG A 55 6.61 6.65 -2.40
C ARG A 55 7.48 5.79 -3.32
N LYS A 56 8.77 5.67 -3.02
CA LYS A 56 9.72 4.84 -3.79
C LYS A 56 9.29 3.38 -3.82
N LEU A 57 8.94 2.81 -2.66
CA LEU A 57 8.53 1.41 -2.55
C LEU A 57 7.18 1.13 -3.22
N MET A 58 6.24 2.06 -3.11
CA MET A 58 4.95 1.95 -3.77
C MET A 58 5.08 2.05 -5.30
N LYS A 59 5.97 2.91 -5.81
CA LYS A 59 6.35 2.92 -7.24
C LYS A 59 6.99 1.59 -7.64
N ALA A 60 7.79 0.97 -6.77
CA ALA A 60 8.35 -0.35 -7.02
C ALA A 60 7.30 -1.50 -7.03
N GLY A 61 6.02 -1.20 -6.78
CA GLY A 61 4.93 -2.17 -6.79
C GLY A 61 4.63 -2.81 -5.42
N LYS A 62 5.25 -2.31 -4.34
CA LYS A 62 4.93 -2.75 -2.98
C LYS A 62 3.59 -2.17 -2.53
N THR A 63 2.86 -2.93 -1.71
CA THR A 63 1.63 -2.43 -1.10
C THR A 63 1.94 -1.34 -0.08
N PHE A 64 0.93 -0.56 0.32
CA PHE A 64 1.07 0.47 1.36
C PHE A 64 1.67 -0.13 2.65
N THR A 65 1.12 -1.25 3.13
CA THR A 65 1.59 -1.91 4.36
C THR A 65 3.01 -2.45 4.25
N GLN A 66 3.39 -3.04 3.11
CA GLN A 66 4.76 -3.49 2.88
C GLN A 66 5.72 -2.31 2.86
N SER A 67 5.34 -1.24 2.17
CA SER A 67 6.13 -0.01 2.05
C SER A 67 6.32 0.65 3.41
N HIS A 68 5.27 0.73 4.22
CA HIS A 68 5.30 1.26 5.57
C HIS A 68 6.24 0.46 6.48
N LYS A 69 6.12 -0.88 6.50
CA LYS A 69 7.02 -1.74 7.30
C LYS A 69 8.49 -1.59 6.90
N MET A 70 8.77 -1.50 5.60
CA MET A 70 10.13 -1.32 5.08
C MET A 70 10.67 0.09 5.39
N ALA A 71 9.84 1.12 5.20
CA ALA A 71 10.20 2.50 5.53
C ALA A 71 10.50 2.66 7.03
N MET A 72 9.65 2.10 7.91
CA MET A 72 9.88 2.10 9.35
C MET A 72 11.24 1.48 9.73
N LYS A 73 11.59 0.33 9.14
CA LYS A 73 12.87 -0.34 9.40
C LYS A 73 14.07 0.47 8.92
N LYS A 74 13.91 1.23 7.83
CA LYS A 74 15.03 1.89 7.15
C LYS A 74 15.25 3.33 7.61
N VAL A 75 14.16 4.06 7.87
CA VAL A 75 14.21 5.50 8.14
C VAL A 75 13.41 5.91 9.38
N GLY A 76 12.73 4.99 10.06
CA GLY A 76 11.90 5.33 11.22
C GLY A 76 10.61 6.04 10.83
N LYS A 77 10.04 6.83 11.77
CA LYS A 77 8.82 7.61 11.55
C LYS A 77 9.07 8.91 10.80
#